data_AF-S7X2A8-F1
#
_entry.id   AF-S7X2A8-F1
#
_cell.length_a   1.000
_cell.length_b   1.000
_cell.length_c   1.000
_cell.angle_alpha   90.00
_cell.angle_beta   90.00
_cell.angle_gamma   90.00
#
_symmetry.space_group_name_H-M   'P 1'
#
loop_
_entity.id
_entity.type
_entity.pdbx_description
1 polymer ?
#
loop_
_entity_poly.entity_id
_entity_poly.type
_entity_poly.pdbx_seq_one_letter_code
_entity_poly.pdbx_strand_id
1 'polypeptide(L)'
;MNSEINAESFNDDTLVIFSQLDDYDIVAAMKDWQNHDDFVLSNLCQMILERRLLKIKIKNKAFKQSELKSHFDALMKRYNISKSEAEYFVFQGELSNQAYENKAQKINVLFKSGKIKDIVKASHQLNLKALSKPITKYYMCYPKKKM
;
A
#
# COMPACT_ATOMS: atom_id res chain seq x y z
N MET A 1 13.69 -16.81 12.98
CA MET A 1 14.26 -16.78 11.62
C MET A 1 14.65 -15.35 11.32
N ASN A 2 15.95 -15.04 11.27
CA ASN A 2 16.47 -13.72 10.89
C ASN A 2 17.20 -13.89 9.55
N SER A 3 16.43 -13.92 8.47
CA SER A 3 16.95 -14.02 7.10
C SER A 3 16.22 -12.99 6.25
N GLU A 4 16.39 -11.73 6.61
CA GLU A 4 15.90 -10.61 5.80
C GLU A 4 16.66 -10.58 4.48
N ILE A 5 15.93 -10.68 3.37
CA ILE A 5 16.49 -10.56 2.02
C ILE A 5 16.36 -9.10 1.58
N ASN A 6 17.49 -8.48 1.27
CA ASN A 6 17.60 -7.10 0.80
C ASN A 6 18.58 -7.03 -0.39
N ALA A 7 18.80 -5.83 -0.93
CA ALA A 7 19.65 -5.65 -2.13
C ALA A 7 21.09 -6.14 -1.95
N GLU A 8 21.61 -6.16 -0.71
CA GLU A 8 22.97 -6.60 -0.40
C GLU A 8 23.02 -8.12 -0.16
N SER A 9 21.94 -8.72 0.36
CA SER A 9 21.86 -10.17 0.66
C SER A 9 21.21 -11.02 -0.43
N PHE A 10 20.74 -10.40 -1.52
CA PHE A 10 20.17 -11.10 -2.67
C PHE A 10 21.26 -11.72 -3.55
N ASN A 11 21.39 -13.04 -3.48
CA ASN A 11 22.37 -13.86 -4.20
C ASN A 11 21.69 -14.95 -5.07
N ASP A 12 22.49 -15.76 -5.76
CA ASP A 12 21.99 -16.80 -6.67
C ASP A 12 21.07 -17.81 -5.97
N ASP A 13 21.35 -18.19 -4.71
CA ASP A 13 20.50 -19.10 -3.95
C ASP A 13 19.12 -18.49 -3.66
N THR A 14 19.10 -17.22 -3.24
CA THR A 14 17.84 -16.50 -3.00
C THR A 14 17.06 -16.27 -4.29
N LEU A 15 17.74 -16.07 -5.42
CA LEU A 15 17.12 -15.93 -6.73
C LEU A 15 16.45 -17.24 -7.16
N VAL A 16 17.10 -18.38 -6.93
CA VAL A 16 16.51 -19.70 -7.23
C VAL A 16 15.24 -19.91 -6.41
N ILE A 17 15.26 -19.63 -5.11
CA ILE A 17 14.06 -19.73 -4.25
C ILE A 17 12.97 -18.77 -4.76
N PHE A 18 13.32 -17.50 -5.00
CA PHE A 18 12.36 -16.50 -5.48
C PHE A 18 11.73 -16.89 -6.82
N SER A 19 12.50 -17.48 -7.73
CA SER A 19 12.01 -17.93 -9.04
C SER A 19 10.96 -19.05 -8.98
N GLN A 20 10.86 -19.74 -7.84
CA GLN A 20 9.87 -20.78 -7.60
C GLN A 20 8.58 -20.25 -6.95
N LEU A 21 8.61 -19.03 -6.40
CA LEU A 21 7.45 -18.46 -5.70
C LEU A 21 6.44 -17.90 -6.69
N ASP A 22 5.18 -18.31 -6.51
CA ASP A 22 4.04 -17.72 -7.21
C ASP A 22 2.84 -17.46 -6.28
N ASP A 23 1.73 -17.00 -6.85
CA ASP A 23 0.52 -16.68 -6.10
C ASP A 23 -0.08 -17.92 -5.39
N TYR A 24 0.15 -19.13 -5.88
CA TYR A 24 -0.33 -20.36 -5.23
C TYR A 24 0.39 -20.61 -3.91
N ASP A 25 1.69 -20.35 -3.80
CA ASP A 25 2.43 -20.51 -2.55
C ASP A 25 1.84 -19.62 -1.45
N ILE A 26 1.57 -18.36 -1.80
CA ILE A 26 0.97 -17.38 -0.88
C ILE A 26 -0.43 -17.84 -0.46
N VAL A 27 -1.28 -18.24 -1.41
CA VAL A 27 -2.64 -18.70 -1.12
C VAL A 27 -2.65 -20.01 -0.33
N ALA A 28 -1.75 -20.94 -0.62
CA ALA A 28 -1.60 -22.20 0.10
C ALA A 28 -1.20 -21.95 1.56
N ALA A 29 -0.20 -21.11 1.79
CA ALA A 29 0.23 -20.72 3.13
C ALA A 29 -0.92 -20.05 3.91
N MET A 30 -1.65 -19.12 3.29
CA MET A 30 -2.80 -18.48 3.92
C MET A 30 -3.92 -19.48 4.29
N LYS A 31 -4.18 -20.48 3.43
CA LYS A 31 -5.18 -21.53 3.71
C LYS A 31 -4.79 -22.42 4.88
N ASP A 32 -3.50 -22.64 5.09
CA ASP A 32 -3.00 -23.35 6.26
C ASP A 32 -3.10 -22.46 7.52
N TRP A 33 -2.63 -21.22 7.42
CA TRP A 33 -2.53 -20.28 8.54
C TRP A 33 -3.87 -19.69 9.02
N GLN A 34 -4.94 -19.80 8.23
CA GLN A 34 -6.26 -19.28 8.62
C GLN A 34 -6.82 -19.88 9.92
N ASN A 35 -6.29 -21.03 10.36
CA ASN A 35 -6.68 -21.72 11.59
C ASN A 35 -5.56 -21.72 12.67
N HIS A 36 -4.50 -20.93 12.48
CA HIS A 36 -3.40 -20.83 13.43
C HIS A 36 -3.83 -20.15 14.74
N ASP A 37 -3.23 -20.52 15.87
CA ASP A 37 -3.60 -19.97 17.19
C ASP A 37 -3.26 -18.47 17.35
N ASP A 38 -2.31 -17.98 16.56
CA ASP A 38 -1.96 -16.56 16.50
C ASP A 38 -3.15 -15.74 15.96
N PHE A 39 -3.64 -14.81 16.79
CA PHE A 39 -4.82 -14.00 16.48
C PHE A 39 -4.62 -13.16 15.21
N VAL A 40 -3.46 -12.52 15.07
CA VAL A 40 -3.20 -11.60 13.96
C VAL A 40 -3.15 -12.38 12.65
N LEU A 41 -2.33 -13.42 12.61
CA LEU A 41 -2.07 -14.24 11.43
C LEU A 41 -3.35 -14.90 10.92
N SER A 42 -4.07 -15.60 11.79
CA SER A 42 -5.30 -16.31 11.41
C SER A 42 -6.37 -15.35 10.88
N ASN A 43 -6.60 -14.22 11.57
CA ASN A 43 -7.61 -13.25 11.15
C ASN A 43 -7.23 -12.55 9.84
N LEU A 44 -5.96 -12.16 9.63
CA LEU A 44 -5.54 -11.57 8.36
C LEU A 44 -5.72 -12.56 7.20
N CYS A 45 -5.34 -13.83 7.39
CA CYS A 45 -5.50 -14.87 6.39
C CYS A 45 -6.98 -15.09 6.04
N GLN A 46 -7.85 -15.27 7.05
CA GLN A 46 -9.30 -15.40 6.85
C GLN A 46 -9.89 -14.17 6.15
N MET A 47 -9.48 -12.96 6.55
CA MET A 47 -9.99 -11.72 5.96
C MET A 47 -9.71 -11.62 4.47
N ILE A 48 -8.53 -12.04 4.02
CA ILE A 48 -8.18 -12.00 2.60
C ILE A 48 -8.89 -13.15 1.86
N LEU A 49 -8.86 -14.38 2.39
CA LEU A 49 -9.51 -15.56 1.77
C LEU A 49 -11.03 -15.39 1.62
N GLU A 50 -11.69 -14.86 2.63
CA GLU A 50 -13.15 -14.65 2.65
C GLU A 50 -13.55 -13.25 2.15
N ARG A 51 -12.59 -12.45 1.69
CA ARG A 51 -12.79 -11.07 1.21
C ARG A 51 -13.47 -10.15 2.24
N ARG A 52 -13.27 -10.40 3.55
CA ARG A 52 -13.67 -9.54 4.68
C ARG A 52 -12.66 -8.39 4.90
N LEU A 53 -12.45 -7.59 3.86
CA LEU A 53 -11.45 -6.52 3.87
C LEU A 53 -11.80 -5.37 4.85
N LEU A 54 -10.76 -4.72 5.37
CA LEU A 54 -10.85 -3.51 6.18
C LEU A 54 -11.65 -2.41 5.49
N LYS A 55 -12.26 -1.54 6.29
CA LYS A 55 -12.88 -0.31 5.77
C LYS A 55 -11.80 0.73 5.54
N ILE A 56 -11.81 1.34 4.36
CA ILE A 56 -10.96 2.48 4.01
C ILE A 56 -11.75 3.78 4.04
N LYS A 57 -11.18 4.82 4.65
CA LYS A 57 -11.61 6.21 4.51
C LYS A 57 -10.48 7.01 3.85
N ILE A 58 -10.80 7.87 2.89
CA ILE A 58 -9.82 8.73 2.20
C ILE A 58 -10.24 10.19 2.35
N LYS A 59 -9.29 11.08 2.69
CA LYS A 59 -9.51 12.53 2.87
C LYS A 59 -8.37 13.33 2.23
N ASN A 60 -8.61 14.62 1.96
CA ASN A 60 -7.58 15.56 1.49
C ASN A 60 -6.66 16.06 2.61
N LYS A 61 -7.00 15.79 3.87
CA LYS A 61 -6.25 16.22 5.06
C LYS A 61 -5.98 15.00 5.94
N ALA A 62 -4.88 15.06 6.70
CA ALA A 62 -4.52 14.02 7.65
C ALA A 62 -5.65 13.76 8.66
N PHE A 63 -5.76 12.50 9.08
CA PHE A 63 -6.69 12.11 10.13
C PHE A 63 -6.18 12.58 11.50
N LYS A 64 -7.12 12.89 12.41
CA LYS A 64 -6.76 13.21 13.79
C LYS A 64 -6.33 11.94 14.50
N GLN A 65 -5.29 12.03 15.33
CA GLN A 65 -4.82 10.89 16.14
C GLN A 65 -5.92 10.34 17.06
N SER A 66 -6.85 11.19 17.51
CA SER A 66 -8.01 10.74 18.29
C SER A 66 -8.98 9.86 17.50
N GLU A 67 -9.13 10.07 16.19
CA GLU A 67 -9.97 9.20 15.33
C GLU A 67 -9.35 7.81 15.24
N LEU A 68 -8.04 7.73 15.01
CA LEU A 68 -7.30 6.46 14.97
C LEU A 68 -7.32 5.75 16.33
N LYS A 69 -7.08 6.49 17.43
CA LYS A 69 -7.10 5.95 18.80
C LYS A 69 -8.45 5.30 19.15
N SER A 70 -9.56 5.92 18.77
CA SER A 70 -10.89 5.34 19.03
C SER A 70 -11.11 3.99 18.34
N HIS A 71 -10.51 3.78 17.15
CA HIS A 71 -10.55 2.50 16.46
C HIS A 71 -9.65 1.45 17.14
N PHE A 72 -8.47 1.86 17.60
CA PHE A 72 -7.59 1.01 18.43
C PHE A 72 -8.29 0.54 19.70
N ASP A 73 -8.79 1.48 20.51
CA ASP A 73 -9.43 1.20 21.80
C ASP A 73 -10.63 0.25 21.63
N ALA A 74 -11.41 0.44 20.55
CA ALA A 74 -12.54 -0.42 20.23
C ALA A 74 -12.12 -1.85 19.85
N LEU A 75 -11.06 -2.01 19.06
CA LEU A 75 -10.57 -3.32 18.63
C LEU A 75 -9.91 -4.08 19.79
N MET A 76 -9.02 -3.42 20.52
CA MET A 76 -8.34 -3.97 21.70
C MET A 76 -9.36 -4.44 22.74
N LYS A 77 -10.37 -3.62 23.05
CA LYS A 77 -11.43 -3.99 24.01
C LYS A 77 -12.27 -5.17 23.54
N ARG A 78 -12.54 -5.28 22.22
CA ARG A 78 -13.41 -6.32 21.67
C ARG A 78 -12.74 -7.69 21.63
N TYR A 79 -11.46 -7.75 21.29
CA TYR A 79 -10.75 -9.00 21.08
C TYR A 79 -9.71 -9.29 22.16
N ASN A 80 -9.57 -8.40 23.15
CA ASN A 80 -8.59 -8.51 24.24
C ASN A 80 -7.14 -8.68 23.72
N ILE A 81 -6.78 -7.88 22.74
CA ILE A 81 -5.45 -7.89 22.11
C ILE A 81 -4.64 -6.67 22.53
N SER A 82 -3.33 -6.80 22.42
CA SER A 82 -2.39 -5.71 22.60
C SER A 82 -2.53 -4.64 21.52
N LYS A 83 -1.94 -3.48 21.80
CA LYS A 83 -1.85 -2.40 20.80
C LYS A 83 -1.06 -2.84 19.57
N SER A 84 0.03 -3.59 19.76
CA SER A 84 0.88 -4.06 18.65
C SER A 84 0.11 -4.99 17.70
N GLU A 85 -0.71 -5.90 18.24
CA GLU A 85 -1.58 -6.75 17.43
C GLU A 85 -2.66 -5.93 16.71
N ALA A 86 -3.21 -4.90 17.37
CA ALA A 86 -4.20 -4.02 16.77
C ALA A 86 -3.64 -3.17 15.60
N GLU A 87 -2.33 -2.88 15.58
CA GLU A 87 -1.66 -2.07 14.53
C GLU A 87 -1.71 -2.76 13.16
N TYR A 88 -1.85 -4.09 13.11
CA TYR A 88 -2.08 -4.84 11.88
C TYR A 88 -3.45 -4.56 11.23
N PHE A 89 -4.43 -4.10 12.02
CA PHE A 89 -5.81 -3.91 11.56
C PHE A 89 -6.23 -2.44 11.51
N VAL A 90 -5.58 -1.57 12.29
CA VAL A 90 -5.90 -0.14 12.38
C VAL A 90 -4.66 0.68 12.05
N PHE A 91 -4.66 1.34 10.90
CA PHE A 91 -3.52 2.14 10.44
C PHE A 91 -3.97 3.29 9.55
N GLN A 92 -3.08 4.26 9.38
CA GLN A 92 -3.25 5.38 8.47
C GLN A 92 -1.99 5.61 7.66
N GLY A 93 -2.12 6.27 6.51
CA GLY A 93 -1.00 6.63 5.68
C GLY A 93 -1.37 7.71 4.67
N GLU A 94 -0.43 7.98 3.76
CA GLU A 94 -0.63 8.90 2.65
C GLU A 94 -0.54 8.16 1.31
N LEU A 95 -1.32 8.67 0.36
CA LEU A 95 -1.31 8.26 -1.04
C LEU A 95 -0.86 9.50 -1.81
N SER A 96 0.33 9.46 -2.40
CA SER A 96 0.77 10.47 -3.34
C SER A 96 0.66 9.92 -4.75
N ASN A 97 -0.06 10.62 -5.62
CA ASN A 97 -0.05 10.32 -7.05
C ASN A 97 0.48 11.53 -7.81
N GLN A 98 1.49 11.28 -8.65
CA GLN A 98 2.00 12.24 -9.61
C GLN A 98 2.09 11.53 -10.96
N ALA A 99 1.16 11.83 -11.85
CA ALA A 99 1.01 11.12 -13.12
C ALA A 99 2.13 11.46 -14.12
N TYR A 100 2.83 12.59 -13.97
CA TYR A 100 3.97 12.95 -14.80
C TYR A 100 5.06 13.64 -13.98
N GLU A 101 6.29 13.10 -14.01
CA GLU A 101 7.44 13.67 -13.29
C GLU A 101 8.39 14.40 -14.24
N ASN A 102 8.25 15.73 -14.30
CA ASN A 102 9.03 16.58 -15.21
C ASN A 102 10.53 16.62 -14.90
N LYS A 103 11.00 16.07 -13.77
CA LYS A 103 12.42 16.08 -13.39
C LYS A 103 13.14 14.82 -13.85
N ALA A 104 12.57 13.65 -13.60
CA ALA A 104 13.20 12.36 -13.91
C ALA A 104 12.69 11.74 -15.22
N GLN A 105 11.44 12.00 -15.63
CA GLN A 105 10.76 11.28 -16.73
C GLN A 105 10.25 12.24 -17.81
N LYS A 106 11.13 13.09 -18.35
CA LYS A 106 10.73 14.05 -19.38
C LYS A 106 10.38 13.37 -20.70
N ILE A 107 9.21 13.68 -21.23
CA ILE A 107 8.82 13.37 -22.61
C ILE A 107 9.09 14.59 -23.47
N ASN A 108 9.98 14.45 -24.44
CA ASN A 108 10.38 15.51 -25.36
C ASN A 108 9.70 15.32 -26.73
N VAL A 109 9.27 16.43 -27.33
CA VAL A 109 8.66 16.49 -28.66
C VAL A 109 9.61 17.18 -29.64
N LEU A 110 9.98 16.48 -30.71
CA LEU A 110 10.73 17.03 -31.83
C LEU A 110 9.77 17.63 -32.86
N PHE A 111 9.90 18.93 -33.11
CA PHE A 111 9.10 19.64 -34.10
C PHE A 111 9.74 19.56 -35.49
N LYS A 112 8.94 19.76 -36.55
CA LYS A 112 9.42 19.82 -37.94
C LYS A 112 10.51 20.88 -38.17
N SER A 113 10.58 21.90 -37.32
CA SER A 113 11.64 22.92 -37.32
C SER A 113 12.98 22.45 -36.74
N GLY A 114 13.08 21.19 -36.28
CA GLY A 114 14.25 20.65 -35.59
C GLY A 114 14.33 21.02 -34.10
N LYS A 115 13.43 21.88 -33.60
CA LYS A 115 13.39 22.26 -32.18
C LYS A 115 12.82 21.12 -31.33
N ILE A 116 13.43 20.87 -30.17
CA ILE A 116 12.94 19.94 -29.17
C ILE A 116 12.32 20.72 -28.01
N LYS A 117 11.12 20.33 -27.55
CA LYS A 117 10.50 20.90 -26.32
C LYS A 117 9.88 19.81 -25.47
N ASP A 118 9.89 20.00 -24.16
CA ASP A 118 9.15 19.18 -23.21
C ASP A 118 7.63 19.21 -23.51
N ILE A 119 6.96 18.07 -23.34
CA ILE A 119 5.54 17.89 -23.67
C ILE A 119 4.61 18.88 -22.94
N VAL A 120 4.95 19.30 -21.72
CA VAL A 120 4.18 20.27 -20.93
C VAL A 120 4.29 21.68 -21.53
N LYS A 121 5.40 21.98 -22.22
CA LYS A 121 5.60 23.25 -22.94
C LYS A 121 5.14 23.19 -24.39
N ALA A 122 5.13 21.99 -24.99
CA ALA A 122 4.70 21.76 -26.35
C ALA A 122 3.17 21.70 -26.47
N SER A 123 2.47 21.25 -25.43
CA SER A 123 1.02 21.07 -25.45
C SER A 123 0.27 22.31 -24.98
N HIS A 124 -0.77 22.67 -25.72
CA HIS A 124 -1.75 23.70 -25.33
C HIS A 124 -2.80 23.19 -24.33
N GLN A 125 -2.85 21.89 -24.05
CA GLN A 125 -3.79 21.33 -23.08
C GLN A 125 -3.37 21.67 -21.64
N LEU A 126 -4.23 22.43 -20.96
CA LEU A 126 -4.10 22.82 -19.54
C LEU A 126 -3.89 21.62 -18.58
N ASN A 127 -4.27 20.40 -19.01
CA ASN A 127 -4.25 19.19 -18.17
C ASN A 127 -2.84 18.70 -17.82
N LEU A 128 -1.85 18.85 -18.69
CA LEU A 128 -0.51 18.28 -18.44
C LEU A 128 0.22 18.96 -17.28
N LYS A 129 0.01 20.26 -17.07
CA LYS A 129 0.55 20.97 -15.90
C LYS A 129 -0.10 20.51 -14.59
N ALA A 130 -1.37 20.11 -14.61
CA ALA A 130 -2.07 19.59 -13.45
C ALA A 130 -1.60 18.16 -13.11
N LEU A 131 -1.31 17.35 -14.13
CA LEU A 131 -0.76 15.99 -13.99
C LEU A 131 0.67 15.98 -13.42
N SER A 132 1.42 17.07 -13.60
CA SER A 132 2.75 17.25 -13.01
C SER A 132 2.75 17.60 -11.52
N LYS A 133 1.60 17.96 -10.94
CA LYS A 133 1.52 18.32 -9.52
C LYS A 133 1.20 17.06 -8.70
N PRO A 134 1.98 16.74 -7.64
CA PRO A 134 1.64 15.64 -6.76
C PRO A 134 0.32 15.94 -6.04
N ILE A 135 -0.58 14.96 -6.08
CA ILE A 135 -1.83 14.97 -5.33
C ILE A 135 -1.66 14.02 -4.15
N THR A 136 -1.57 14.59 -2.95
CA THR A 136 -1.55 13.82 -1.70
C THR A 136 -2.96 13.66 -1.15
N LYS A 137 -3.34 12.43 -0.84
CA LYS A 137 -4.52 12.05 -0.07
C LYS A 137 -4.06 11.31 1.17
N TYR A 138 -4.86 11.33 2.22
CA TYR A 138 -4.61 10.57 3.43
C TYR A 138 -5.67 9.48 3.54
N TYR A 139 -5.26 8.28 3.94
CA TYR A 139 -6.18 7.17 4.18
C TYR A 139 -6.09 6.65 5.62
N MET A 140 -7.18 6.06 6.08
CA MET A 140 -7.25 5.32 7.33
C MET A 140 -8.00 4.01 7.09
N CYS A 141 -7.38 2.91 7.51
CA CYS A 141 -7.91 1.55 7.45
C CYS A 141 -8.26 1.07 8.85
N TYR A 142 -9.41 0.42 8.99
CA TYR A 142 -9.88 -0.13 10.26
C TYR A 142 -10.96 -1.21 10.04
N PRO A 143 -11.20 -2.12 11.01
CA PRO A 143 -12.20 -3.18 10.89
C PRO A 143 -13.63 -2.65 10.68
N LYS A 144 -14.44 -3.41 9.95
CA LYS A 144 -15.89 -3.16 9.86
C LYS A 144 -16.56 -3.56 11.18
N LYS A 145 -17.87 -3.28 11.33
CA LYS A 145 -18.64 -3.65 12.54
C LYS A 145 -18.57 -5.15 12.86
N LYS A 146 -18.32 -5.99 11.87
CA LYS A 146 -17.85 -7.37 12.04
C LYS A 146 -16.43 -7.40 11.51
N MET A 147 -15.48 -7.82 12.36
CA MET A 147 -14.28 -8.46 11.85
C MET A 147 -14.71 -9.86 11.48
#